data_AF-A0A7Y3CKE8-F1
#
_entry.id   AF-A0A7Y3CKE8-F1
#
_cell.length_a   1.000
_cell.length_b   1.000
_cell.length_c   1.000
_cell.angle_alpha   90.00
_cell.angle_beta   90.00
_cell.angle_gamma   90.00
#
_symmetry.space_group_name_H-M   'P 1'
#
loop_
_entity.id
_entity.type
_entity.pdbx_description
1 polymer ?
#
loop_
_entity_poly.entity_id
_entity_poly.type
_entity_poly.pdbx_seq_one_letter_code
_entity_poly.pdbx_strand_id
1 'polypeptide(L)'
;KKFVALFTKRLKDSYLDKMLLYSDEKIKYKASVQIKKKVHIPTILISKDNKIDILYKLYKSKQGWKIYDIEIQGVSFISTYRSQFDEILRKGTVDDLLAKLEKPENK
;
A
#
# COMPACT_ATOMS: atom_id res chain seq x y z
N LYS A 1 -19.09 1.52 8.57
CA LYS A 1 -18.18 2.26 7.65
C LYS A 1 -16.92 2.84 8.33
N LYS A 2 -16.82 2.83 9.67
CA LYS A 2 -15.70 3.39 10.45
C LYS A 2 -14.32 2.82 10.07
N PHE A 3 -14.20 1.50 9.95
CA PHE A 3 -12.95 0.83 9.54
C PHE A 3 -12.38 1.36 8.23
N VAL A 4 -13.18 1.43 7.15
CA VAL A 4 -12.72 1.86 5.83
C VAL A 4 -12.16 3.28 5.89
N ALA A 5 -12.82 4.19 6.62
CA ALA A 5 -12.36 5.56 6.78
C ALA A 5 -11.02 5.63 7.52
N LEU A 6 -10.90 4.94 8.67
CA LEU A 6 -9.68 4.93 9.47
C LEU A 6 -8.52 4.25 8.73
N PHE A 7 -8.77 3.13 8.08
CA PHE A 7 -7.75 2.43 7.30
C PHE A 7 -7.30 3.24 6.09
N THR A 8 -8.24 3.91 5.40
CA THR A 8 -7.88 4.84 4.30
C THR A 8 -7.02 5.98 4.80
N LYS A 9 -7.34 6.57 5.96
CA LYS A 9 -6.52 7.61 6.59
C LYS A 9 -5.13 7.06 6.92
N ARG A 10 -5.05 5.91 7.59
CA ARG A 10 -3.78 5.26 7.95
C ARG A 10 -2.90 4.98 6.73
N LEU A 11 -3.48 4.49 5.64
CA LEU A 11 -2.77 4.27 4.38
C LEU A 11 -2.25 5.57 3.78
N LYS A 12 -3.05 6.66 3.82
CA LYS A 12 -2.59 7.96 3.34
C LYS A 12 -1.42 8.48 4.18
N ASP A 13 -1.52 8.42 5.50
CA ASP A 13 -0.50 8.94 6.40
C ASP A 13 0.82 8.14 6.25
N SER A 14 0.77 6.81 6.17
CA SER A 14 1.97 5.96 6.03
C SER A 14 2.64 6.05 4.66
N TYR A 15 1.86 6.36 3.62
CA TYR A 15 2.29 6.31 2.22
C TYR A 15 2.60 7.68 1.61
N LEU A 16 1.78 8.70 1.87
CA LEU A 16 1.99 10.04 1.35
C LEU A 16 3.29 10.62 1.91
N ASP A 17 3.58 10.37 3.19
CA ASP A 17 4.85 10.80 3.79
C ASP A 17 6.04 10.19 3.06
N LYS A 18 5.97 8.89 2.69
CA LYS A 18 7.05 8.23 1.95
C LYS A 18 7.13 8.70 0.51
N MET A 19 6.00 8.92 -0.17
CA MET A 19 5.99 9.44 -1.55
C MET A 19 6.48 10.89 -1.63
N LEU A 20 6.16 11.72 -0.65
CA LEU A 20 6.58 13.14 -0.61
C LEU A 20 8.07 13.29 -0.35
N LEU A 21 8.73 12.31 0.27
CA LEU A 21 10.19 12.28 0.44
C LEU A 21 10.95 12.09 -0.88
N TYR A 22 10.26 11.74 -1.97
CA TYR A 22 10.83 11.32 -3.24
C TYR A 22 10.49 12.29 -4.40
N SER A 23 10.48 13.60 -4.12
CA SER A 23 10.01 14.65 -5.06
C SER A 23 10.86 14.82 -6.33
N ASP A 24 12.15 14.45 -6.28
CA ASP A 24 13.12 14.73 -7.36
C ASP A 24 13.54 13.47 -8.14
N GLU A 25 12.78 12.39 -8.02
CA GLU A 25 13.23 11.05 -8.41
C GLU A 25 12.73 10.62 -9.79
N LYS A 26 13.59 9.88 -10.51
CA LYS A 26 13.25 9.38 -11.85
C LYS A 26 12.45 8.09 -11.72
N ILE A 27 11.23 8.10 -12.25
CA ILE A 27 10.38 6.91 -12.31
C ILE A 27 10.58 6.20 -13.65
N LYS A 28 10.88 4.90 -13.61
CA LYS A 28 10.94 4.03 -14.79
C LYS A 28 9.89 2.94 -14.70
N TYR A 29 8.95 2.95 -15.63
CA TYR A 29 7.97 1.86 -15.78
C TYR A 29 8.58 0.72 -16.61
N LYS A 30 8.41 -0.51 -16.15
CA LYS A 30 8.69 -1.72 -16.94
C LYS A 30 7.42 -2.16 -17.68
N ALA A 31 7.56 -3.13 -18.57
CA ALA A 31 6.42 -3.75 -19.25
C ALA A 31 5.40 -4.27 -18.23
N SER A 32 4.13 -3.89 -18.41
CA SER A 32 3.04 -4.38 -17.57
C SER A 32 2.78 -5.86 -17.83
N VAL A 33 2.52 -6.61 -16.77
CA VAL A 33 2.20 -8.04 -16.84
C VAL A 33 0.73 -8.25 -16.52
N GLN A 34 -0.02 -8.84 -17.44
CA GLN A 34 -1.41 -9.23 -17.17
C GLN A 34 -1.46 -10.58 -16.47
N ILE A 35 -2.18 -10.66 -15.36
CA ILE A 35 -2.43 -11.89 -14.60
C ILE A 35 -3.94 -12.05 -14.44
N LYS A 36 -4.53 -12.95 -15.23
CA LYS A 36 -5.99 -13.14 -15.31
C LYS A 36 -6.70 -11.81 -15.65
N LYS A 37 -7.50 -11.29 -14.71
CA LYS A 37 -8.23 -10.01 -14.82
C LYS A 37 -7.52 -8.83 -14.14
N LYS A 38 -6.27 -9.04 -13.71
CA LYS A 38 -5.44 -8.08 -12.99
C LYS A 38 -4.25 -7.68 -13.85
N VAL A 39 -3.71 -6.51 -13.59
CA VAL A 39 -2.51 -6.00 -14.27
C VAL A 39 -1.51 -5.59 -13.22
N HIS A 40 -0.29 -6.06 -13.36
CA HIS A 40 0.83 -5.66 -12.53
C HIS A 40 1.70 -4.70 -13.35
N ILE A 41 2.02 -3.55 -12.77
CA ILE A 41 2.89 -2.54 -13.38
C ILE A 41 4.14 -2.44 -12.50
N PRO A 42 5.24 -3.11 -12.89
CA PRO A 42 6.50 -2.97 -12.20
C PRO A 42 7.10 -1.60 -12.51
N THR A 43 7.53 -0.91 -11.47
CA THR A 43 8.06 0.45 -11.53
C THR A 43 9.34 0.47 -10.71
N ILE A 44 10.39 1.07 -11.27
CA ILE A 44 11.60 1.39 -10.52
C ILE A 44 11.58 2.88 -10.26
N LEU A 45 11.64 3.25 -8.99
CA LEU A 45 11.92 4.60 -8.58
C LEU A 45 13.44 4.73 -8.35
N ILE A 46 14.04 5.76 -8.94
CA ILE A 46 15.48 6.02 -8.88
C ILE A 46 15.70 7.32 -8.12
N SER A 47 16.07 7.17 -6.86
CA SER A 47 16.65 8.21 -6.03
C SER A 47 18.16 8.24 -6.25
N LYS A 48 18.81 9.40 -6.13
CA LYS A 48 20.26 9.65 -6.35
C LYS A 48 21.13 8.37 -6.44
N ASP A 49 21.23 7.61 -5.35
CA ASP A 49 22.00 6.36 -5.26
C ASP A 49 21.17 5.09 -4.98
N ASN A 50 19.85 5.20 -4.86
CA ASN A 50 18.97 4.10 -4.46
C ASN A 50 17.93 3.78 -5.54
N LYS A 51 17.77 2.48 -5.81
CA LYS A 51 16.67 1.96 -6.65
C LYS A 51 15.64 1.30 -5.76
N ILE A 52 14.40 1.74 -5.90
CA ILE A 52 13.26 1.15 -5.19
C ILE A 52 12.36 0.45 -6.19
N ASP A 53 12.28 -0.87 -6.08
CA ASP A 53 11.31 -1.66 -6.85
C ASP A 53 9.92 -1.51 -6.22
N ILE A 54 8.98 -1.07 -7.05
CA ILE A 54 7.57 -0.89 -6.70
C ILE A 54 6.74 -1.71 -7.68
N LEU A 55 5.79 -2.50 -7.17
CA LEU A 55 4.82 -3.23 -7.99
C LEU A 55 3.42 -2.70 -7.71
N TYR A 56 2.84 -1.99 -8.67
CA TYR A 56 1.43 -1.62 -8.60
C TYR A 56 0.59 -2.79 -9.11
N LYS A 57 -0.36 -3.26 -8.30
CA LYS A 57 -1.32 -4.30 -8.71
C LYS A 57 -2.69 -3.69 -8.91
N LEU A 58 -3.20 -3.78 -10.13
CA LEU A 58 -4.43 -3.13 -10.57
C LEU A 58 -5.48 -4.16 -10.95
N TYR A 59 -6.74 -3.75 -10.82
CA TYR A 59 -7.89 -4.46 -11.36
C TYR A 59 -8.79 -3.48 -12.12
N LYS A 60 -9.53 -4.00 -13.11
CA LYS A 60 -10.48 -3.19 -13.87
C LYS A 60 -11.80 -3.10 -13.11
N SER A 61 -12.18 -1.89 -12.71
CA SER A 61 -13.49 -1.58 -12.12
C SER A 61 -14.43 -0.98 -13.18
N LYS A 62 -15.73 -0.81 -12.84
CA LYS A 62 -16.69 -0.12 -13.70
C LYS A 62 -16.29 1.34 -14.02
N GLN A 63 -15.47 1.94 -13.16
CA GLN A 63 -15.01 3.34 -13.27
C GLN A 63 -13.58 3.44 -13.83
N GLY A 64 -13.02 2.35 -14.35
CA GLY A 64 -11.63 2.29 -14.82
C GLY A 64 -10.71 1.48 -13.91
N TRP A 65 -9.40 1.56 -14.17
CA TRP A 65 -8.40 0.82 -13.41
C TRP A 65 -8.23 1.38 -12.01
N LYS A 66 -8.19 0.48 -11.02
CA LYS A 66 -7.93 0.82 -9.62
C LYS A 66 -6.79 -0.02 -9.09
N ILE A 67 -5.90 0.59 -8.33
CA ILE A 67 -4.87 -0.12 -7.57
C ILE A 67 -5.57 -0.78 -6.39
N TYR A 68 -5.35 -2.08 -6.21
CA TYR A 68 -5.81 -2.79 -5.02
C TYR A 68 -4.67 -3.09 -4.06
N ASP A 69 -3.43 -3.20 -4.54
CA ASP A 69 -2.26 -3.49 -3.72
C ASP A 69 -1.01 -2.85 -4.31
N ILE A 70 -0.07 -2.52 -3.46
CA ILE A 70 1.25 -1.98 -3.80
C ILE A 70 2.27 -2.87 -3.09
N GLU A 71 3.28 -3.32 -3.82
CA GLU A 71 4.46 -3.93 -3.20
C GLU A 71 5.63 -2.97 -3.30
N ILE A 72 6.37 -2.79 -2.21
CA ILE A 72 7.62 -2.04 -2.19
C ILE A 72 8.71 -3.00 -1.74
N GLN A 73 9.77 -3.15 -2.53
CA GLN A 73 10.86 -4.09 -2.24
C GLN A 73 10.35 -5.52 -1.97
N GLY A 74 9.33 -5.94 -2.72
CA GLY A 74 8.68 -7.25 -2.58
C GLY A 74 7.70 -7.39 -1.41
N VAL A 75 7.50 -6.35 -0.60
CA VAL A 75 6.59 -6.37 0.56
C VAL A 75 5.23 -5.80 0.17
N SER A 76 4.20 -6.65 0.14
CA SER A 76 2.81 -6.27 -0.14
C SER A 76 2.17 -5.54 1.03
N PHE A 77 1.58 -4.37 0.74
CA PHE A 77 0.89 -3.55 1.72
C PHE A 77 -0.31 -4.29 2.30
N ILE A 78 -1.16 -4.88 1.46
CA ILE A 78 -2.31 -5.65 1.95
C ILE A 78 -1.83 -6.79 2.86
N SER A 79 -0.79 -7.52 2.47
CA SER A 79 -0.29 -8.63 3.28
C SER A 79 0.23 -8.14 4.63
N THR A 80 1.01 -7.07 4.66
CA THR A 80 1.54 -6.49 5.90
C THR A 80 0.43 -6.08 6.86
N TYR A 81 -0.56 -5.31 6.40
CA TYR A 81 -1.66 -4.90 7.27
C TYR A 81 -2.53 -6.08 7.70
N ARG A 82 -2.78 -7.05 6.82
CA ARG A 82 -3.52 -8.27 7.18
C ARG A 82 -2.82 -9.02 8.32
N SER A 83 -1.51 -9.23 8.24
CA SER A 83 -0.76 -9.88 9.32
C SER A 83 -0.83 -9.11 10.64
N GLN A 84 -0.75 -7.78 10.61
CA GLN A 84 -0.90 -6.95 11.82
C GLN A 84 -2.31 -7.05 12.41
N PHE A 85 -3.34 -7.05 11.57
CA PHE A 85 -4.73 -7.16 12.01
C PHE A 85 -5.02 -8.55 12.56
N ASP A 86 -4.53 -9.60 11.91
CA ASP A 86 -4.64 -10.98 12.36
C ASP A 86 -4.01 -11.15 13.76
N GLU A 87 -2.87 -10.50 14.03
CA GLU A 87 -2.26 -10.54 15.36
C GLU A 87 -3.12 -9.86 16.44
N ILE A 88 -3.67 -8.68 16.13
CA ILE A 88 -4.54 -7.93 17.05
C ILE A 88 -5.80 -8.74 17.34
N LEU A 89 -6.46 -9.25 16.31
CA LEU A 89 -7.71 -10.00 16.44
C LEU A 89 -7.51 -11.37 17.10
N ARG A 90 -6.30 -11.95 17.05
CA ARG A 90 -5.99 -13.18 17.79
C ARG A 90 -5.90 -12.94 19.31
N LYS A 91 -5.50 -11.73 19.72
CA LYS A 91 -5.26 -11.36 21.13
C LYS A 91 -6.33 -10.43 21.71
N GLY A 92 -7.29 -9.99 20.90
CA GLY A 92 -8.25 -8.96 21.27
C GLY A 92 -9.46 -8.93 20.34
N THR A 93 -10.06 -7.76 20.19
CA THR A 93 -11.37 -7.56 19.57
C THR A 93 -11.29 -6.64 18.35
N VAL A 94 -12.41 -6.53 17.63
CA VAL A 94 -12.56 -5.55 16.54
C VAL A 94 -12.43 -4.12 17.05
N ASP A 95 -12.86 -3.84 18.29
CA ASP A 95 -12.72 -2.52 18.89
C ASP A 95 -11.25 -2.17 19.18
N ASP A 96 -10.44 -3.17 19.58
CA ASP A 96 -9.00 -2.98 19.74
C ASP A 96 -8.31 -2.66 18.41
N LEU A 97 -8.74 -3.31 17.32
CA LEU A 97 -8.28 -2.99 15.97
C LEU A 97 -8.66 -1.56 15.57
N LEU A 98 -9.91 -1.14 15.83
CA LEU A 98 -10.36 0.21 15.53
C LEU A 98 -9.58 1.26 16.35
N ALA A 99 -9.38 1.01 17.64
CA ALA A 99 -8.57 1.85 18.52
C ALA A 99 -7.11 1.95 18.04
N LYS A 100 -6.55 0.86 17.50
CA LYS A 100 -5.21 0.87 16.90
C LYS A 100 -5.15 1.72 15.63
N LEU A 101 -6.18 1.67 14.79
CA LEU A 101 -6.26 2.47 13.56
C LEU A 101 -6.54 3.95 13.82
N GLU A 102 -7.17 4.31 14.94
CA GLU A 102 -7.38 5.69 15.37
C GLU A 102 -6.09 6.37 15.85
N LYS A 103 -5.17 5.59 16.42
CA LYS A 103 -3.88 6.12 16.86
C LYS A 103 -3.00 6.46 15.66
N PRO A 104 -2.26 7.59 15.69
CA PRO A 104 -1.26 7.89 14.68
C PRO A 104 -0.19 6.78 14.61
N GLU A 105 0.50 6.68 13.48
CA GLU A 105 1.66 5.79 13.37
C GLU A 105 2.77 6.37 14.25
N ASN A 106 3.17 5.63 15.30
CA ASN A 106 4.31 6.05 16.12
C ASN A 106 5.53 6.13 15.20
N LYS A 107 6.12 7.33 15.10
CA LYS A 107 7.45 7.57 14.54
C LYS A 107 8.52 6.91 15.40
#